data_AF-A0A5N5G157-F1
#
_entry.id   AF-A0A5N5G157-F1
#
_cell.length_a   1.000
_cell.length_b   1.000
_cell.length_c   1.000
_cell.angle_alpha   90.00
_cell.angle_beta   90.00
_cell.angle_gamma   90.00
#
_symmetry.space_group_name_H-M   'P 1'
#
loop_
_entity.id
_entity.type
_entity.pdbx_description
1 polymer ?
#
loop_
_entity_poly.entity_id
_entity_poly.type
_entity_poly.pdbx_seq_one_letter_code
_entity_poly.pdbx_strand_id
1 'polypeptide(L)'
;MGGELLQNEAEVAVEMLDSDGDGLLGLEDLVGLMEGGKEEEKVKGLREAFEVYDVERCGFITPSSLKRMLSKLGESKSIDECKVMIQRFDLNGDGLISFEEFRIMMQ
;
A
#
# COMPACT_ATOMS: atom_id res chain seq x y z
N MET A 1 18.40 26.18 4.23
CA MET A 1 18.11 25.78 5.62
C MET A 1 18.46 24.31 5.72
N GLY A 2 19.70 23.99 6.09
CA GLY A 2 20.12 22.63 6.39
C GLY A 2 19.81 22.37 7.85
N GLY A 3 18.96 21.39 8.15
CA GLY A 3 18.64 21.04 9.52
C GLY A 3 19.88 20.52 10.23
N GLU A 4 20.20 21.11 11.37
CA GLU A 4 21.15 20.53 12.32
C GLU A 4 20.51 19.25 12.87
N LEU A 5 20.80 18.11 12.22
CA LEU A 5 20.54 16.81 12.82
C LEU A 5 21.41 16.72 14.08
N LEU A 6 20.72 16.67 15.22
CA LEU A 6 21.30 16.49 16.54
C LEU A 6 22.14 15.20 16.51
N GLN A 7 23.45 15.30 16.79
CA GLN A 7 24.43 14.19 16.60
C GLN A 7 23.99 12.87 17.27
N ASN A 8 23.24 12.95 18.35
CA ASN A 8 22.63 11.83 19.05
C ASN A 8 21.55 11.11 18.22
N GLU A 9 20.79 11.81 17.37
CA GLU A 9 19.80 11.16 16.49
C GLU A 9 20.49 10.36 15.38
N ALA A 10 21.63 10.86 14.88
CA ALA A 10 22.40 10.17 13.86
C ALA A 10 23.09 8.90 14.41
N GLU A 11 23.68 8.96 15.61
CA GLU A 11 24.25 7.78 16.29
C GLU A 11 23.18 6.71 16.54
N VAL A 12 22.02 7.11 17.04
CA VAL A 12 20.90 6.20 17.33
C VAL A 12 20.35 5.55 16.05
N ALA A 13 20.34 6.28 14.93
CA ALA A 13 19.94 5.72 13.65
C ALA A 13 20.96 4.70 13.11
N VAL A 14 22.26 4.96 13.27
CA VAL A 14 23.32 4.03 12.87
C VAL A 14 23.22 2.74 13.68
N GLU A 15 23.09 2.83 15.01
CA GLU A 15 22.98 1.65 15.89
C GLU A 15 21.76 0.76 15.60
N MET A 16 20.65 1.36 15.13
CA MET A 16 19.44 0.61 14.76
C MET A 16 19.56 -0.15 13.44
N LEU A 17 20.48 0.26 12.58
CA LEU A 17 20.57 -0.18 11.18
C LEU A 17 21.84 -0.97 10.90
N ASP A 18 22.89 -0.73 11.68
CA ASP A 18 24.16 -1.46 11.72
C ASP A 18 23.92 -2.90 12.19
N SER A 19 23.65 -3.78 11.23
CA SER A 19 23.31 -5.17 11.48
C SER A 19 24.55 -6.04 11.71
N ASP A 20 25.71 -5.59 11.27
CA ASP A 20 26.98 -6.30 11.43
C ASP A 20 27.82 -5.80 12.63
N GLY A 21 27.42 -4.67 13.23
CA GLY A 21 27.99 -4.11 14.44
C GLY A 21 29.34 -3.42 14.21
N ASP A 22 29.65 -3.01 12.98
CA ASP A 22 30.92 -2.37 12.64
C ASP A 22 30.97 -0.87 12.96
N GLY A 23 29.84 -0.31 13.40
CA GLY A 23 29.67 1.11 13.74
C GLY A 23 29.52 2.02 12.52
N LEU A 24 29.39 1.46 11.33
CA LEU A 24 29.17 2.14 10.06
C LEU A 24 27.90 1.59 9.40
N LEU A 25 27.37 2.35 8.43
CA LEU A 25 26.28 1.86 7.58
C LEU A 25 26.89 1.33 6.29
N GLY A 26 27.03 0.02 6.19
CA GLY A 26 27.45 -0.69 4.99
C GLY A 26 26.39 -0.68 3.90
N LEU A 27 26.77 -1.18 2.71
CA LEU A 27 25.82 -1.36 1.62
C LEU A 27 24.73 -2.37 2.04
N GLU A 28 25.11 -3.42 2.75
CA GLU A 28 24.21 -4.43 3.32
C GLU A 28 23.18 -3.83 4.29
N ASP A 29 23.61 -2.95 5.20
CA ASP A 29 22.70 -2.24 6.13
C ASP A 29 21.74 -1.31 5.38
N LEU A 30 22.25 -0.63 4.35
CA LEU A 30 21.47 0.27 3.51
C LEU A 30 20.45 -0.48 2.63
N VAL A 31 20.75 -1.72 2.24
CA VAL A 31 19.80 -2.60 1.54
C VAL A 31 18.62 -2.97 2.46
N GLY A 32 18.88 -3.31 3.72
CA GLY A 32 17.82 -3.59 4.71
C GLY A 32 16.91 -2.37 4.92
N LEU A 33 17.50 -1.18 4.96
CA LEU A 33 16.79 0.11 5.03
C LEU A 33 15.88 0.34 3.81
N MET A 34 16.39 0.03 2.61
CA MET A 34 15.63 0.13 1.36
C MET A 34 14.53 -0.94 1.24
N GLU A 35 14.71 -2.12 1.81
CA GLU A 35 13.71 -3.19 1.80
C GLU A 35 12.59 -2.93 2.81
N GLY A 36 12.91 -2.46 4.02
CA GLY A 36 11.93 -2.05 5.02
C GLY A 36 11.08 -0.85 4.58
N GLY A 37 11.70 0.14 3.94
CA GLY A 37 10.99 1.31 3.41
C GLY A 37 10.08 0.99 2.22
N LYS A 38 10.42 -0.01 1.39
CA LYS A 38 9.60 -0.40 0.23
C LYS A 38 8.28 -1.02 0.64
N GLU A 39 8.25 -1.84 1.70
CA GLU A 39 7.02 -2.49 2.16
C GLU A 39 6.03 -1.44 2.69
N GLU A 40 6.51 -0.50 3.51
CA GLU A 40 5.67 0.55 4.09
C GLU A 40 5.15 1.53 3.03
N GLU A 41 6.00 1.92 2.07
CA GLU A 41 5.60 2.75 0.92
C GLU A 41 4.59 2.03 0.02
N LYS A 42 4.77 0.72 -0.22
CA LYS A 42 3.78 -0.08 -0.96
C LYS A 42 2.44 -0.11 -0.24
N VAL A 43 2.42 -0.36 1.07
CA VAL A 43 1.18 -0.39 1.86
C VAL A 43 0.50 0.99 1.85
N LYS A 44 1.26 2.08 1.94
CA LYS A 44 0.73 3.45 1.81
C LYS A 44 0.11 3.67 0.44
N GLY A 45 0.82 3.35 -0.64
CA GLY A 45 0.29 3.49 -2.01
C GLY A 45 -0.96 2.65 -2.27
N LEU A 46 -1.03 1.43 -1.71
CA LEU A 46 -2.21 0.59 -1.80
C LEU A 46 -3.40 1.16 -1.02
N ARG A 47 -3.16 1.76 0.15
CA ARG A 47 -4.19 2.42 0.94
C ARG A 47 -4.74 3.64 0.23
N GLU A 48 -3.88 4.47 -0.34
CA GLU A 48 -4.30 5.63 -1.13
C GLU A 48 -5.10 5.20 -2.35
N ALA A 49 -4.64 4.18 -3.09
CA ALA A 49 -5.40 3.62 -4.20
C ALA A 49 -6.76 3.09 -3.75
N PHE A 50 -6.82 2.35 -2.64
CA PHE A 50 -8.05 1.82 -2.08
C PHE A 50 -9.05 2.93 -1.75
N GLU A 51 -8.61 4.02 -1.14
CA GLU A 51 -9.47 5.19 -0.84
C GLU A 51 -10.00 5.88 -2.09
N VAL A 52 -9.26 5.83 -3.21
CA VAL A 52 -9.75 6.34 -4.50
C VAL A 52 -10.87 5.46 -5.06
N TYR A 53 -10.81 4.15 -4.84
CA TYR A 53 -11.88 3.21 -5.24
C TYR A 53 -13.09 3.26 -4.30
N ASP A 54 -12.88 3.29 -2.97
CA ASP A 54 -13.92 3.36 -1.94
C ASP A 54 -14.48 4.78 -1.80
N VAL A 55 -15.16 5.23 -2.86
CA VAL A 55 -15.79 6.55 -2.90
C VAL A 55 -16.97 6.65 -1.90
N GLU A 56 -17.52 5.52 -1.44
CA GLU A 56 -18.55 5.49 -0.39
C GLU A 56 -17.96 5.57 1.02
N ARG A 57 -16.63 5.47 1.18
CA ARG A 57 -15.90 5.44 2.46
C ARG A 57 -16.49 4.44 3.45
N CYS A 58 -16.92 3.30 2.93
CA CYS A 58 -17.50 2.23 3.73
C CYS A 58 -16.45 1.24 4.23
N GLY A 59 -15.19 1.39 3.80
CA GLY A 59 -14.10 0.47 4.10
C GLY A 59 -14.00 -0.72 3.13
N PHE A 60 -14.82 -0.74 2.07
CA PHE A 60 -14.92 -1.83 1.11
C PHE A 60 -15.12 -1.30 -0.32
N ILE A 61 -14.57 -1.97 -1.32
CA ILE A 61 -14.87 -1.65 -2.72
C ILE A 61 -16.14 -2.39 -3.12
N THR A 62 -17.23 -1.64 -3.24
CA THR A 62 -18.51 -2.15 -3.71
C THR A 62 -18.54 -2.25 -5.24
N PRO A 63 -19.40 -3.09 -5.85
CA PRO A 63 -19.59 -3.12 -7.31
C PRO A 63 -19.96 -1.75 -7.89
N SER A 64 -20.71 -0.96 -7.14
CA SER A 64 -21.09 0.41 -7.48
C SER A 64 -19.89 1.37 -7.49
N SER A 65 -19.04 1.25 -6.47
CA SER A 65 -17.81 2.04 -6.34
C SER A 65 -16.80 1.71 -7.44
N LEU A 66 -16.60 0.42 -7.73
CA LEU A 66 -15.77 -0.04 -8.84
C LEU A 66 -16.29 0.49 -10.19
N LYS A 67 -17.60 0.36 -10.45
CA LYS A 67 -18.23 0.88 -11.69
C LYS A 67 -17.98 2.38 -11.85
N ARG A 68 -18.16 3.15 -10.77
CA ARG A 68 -17.96 4.61 -10.80
C ARG A 68 -16.51 4.96 -11.08
N MET A 69 -15.56 4.22 -10.51
CA MET A 69 -14.14 4.43 -10.76
C MET A 69 -13.74 4.07 -12.20
N LEU A 70 -14.20 2.94 -12.73
CA LEU A 70 -14.02 2.57 -14.13
C LEU A 70 -14.60 3.66 -15.05
N SER A 71 -15.79 4.18 -14.72
CA SER A 71 -16.41 5.26 -15.51
C SER A 71 -15.57 6.54 -15.49
N LYS A 72 -14.85 6.83 -14.40
CA LYS A 72 -13.91 7.97 -14.32
C LYS A 72 -12.65 7.73 -15.18
N LEU A 73 -12.22 6.49 -15.34
CA LEU A 73 -11.11 6.09 -16.22
C LEU A 73 -11.51 6.03 -17.70
N GLY A 74 -12.78 6.30 -18.02
CA GLY A 74 -13.31 6.24 -19.39
C GLY A 74 -13.83 4.86 -19.79
N GLU A 75 -13.79 3.87 -18.88
CA GLU A 75 -14.35 2.54 -19.11
C GLU A 75 -15.74 2.43 -18.48
N SER A 76 -16.76 2.21 -19.31
CA SER A 76 -18.11 1.92 -18.82
C SER A 76 -18.32 0.42 -18.73
N LYS A 77 -18.52 -0.08 -17.51
CA LYS A 77 -18.88 -1.47 -17.24
C LYS A 77 -20.26 -1.55 -16.61
N SER A 78 -20.97 -2.64 -16.92
CA SER A 78 -22.23 -2.94 -16.26
C SER A 78 -22.00 -3.33 -14.79
N ILE A 79 -23.02 -3.20 -13.95
CA ILE A 79 -22.90 -3.63 -12.53
C ILE A 79 -22.64 -5.14 -12.47
N ASP A 80 -23.23 -5.92 -13.37
CA ASP A 80 -23.03 -7.37 -13.42
C ASP A 80 -21.60 -7.75 -13.80
N GLU A 81 -20.97 -7.03 -14.75
CA GLU A 81 -19.54 -7.21 -15.03
C GLU A 81 -18.66 -6.86 -13.82
N CYS A 82 -19.00 -5.78 -13.10
CA CYS A 82 -18.25 -5.39 -11.90
C CYS A 82 -18.40 -6.45 -10.79
N LYS A 83 -19.57 -7.06 -10.64
CA LYS A 83 -19.78 -8.18 -9.70
C LYS A 83 -18.93 -9.40 -10.07
N VAL A 84 -18.86 -9.75 -11.36
CA VAL A 84 -18.01 -10.86 -11.83
C VAL A 84 -16.53 -10.56 -11.60
N MET A 85 -16.11 -9.31 -11.79
CA MET A 85 -14.74 -8.89 -11.47
C MET A 85 -14.45 -9.02 -9.97
N ILE A 86 -15.36 -8.55 -9.12
CA ILE A 86 -15.22 -8.65 -7.66
C ILE A 86 -15.17 -10.11 -7.22
N GLN A 87 -16.07 -10.97 -7.71
CA GLN A 87 -16.11 -12.39 -7.36
C GLN A 87 -14.82 -13.16 -7.66
N ARG A 88 -13.94 -12.66 -8.52
CA ARG A 88 -12.63 -13.27 -8.78
C ARG A 88 -11.61 -13.02 -7.67
N PHE A 89 -11.78 -11.94 -6.92
CA PHE A 89 -10.85 -11.47 -5.89
C PHE A 89 -11.46 -11.45 -4.49
N ASP A 90 -12.78 -11.57 -4.40
CA ASP A 90 -13.54 -11.82 -3.18
C ASP A 90 -13.24 -13.23 -2.67
N LEU A 91 -12.41 -13.31 -1.64
CA LEU A 91 -11.98 -14.57 -1.02
C LEU A 91 -12.97 -15.02 0.07
N ASN A 92 -13.64 -14.05 0.68
CA ASN A 92 -14.53 -14.28 1.81
C ASN A 92 -16.00 -14.56 1.37
N GLY A 93 -16.36 -14.21 0.12
CA GLY A 93 -17.66 -14.42 -0.49
C GLY A 93 -18.74 -13.39 -0.12
N ASP A 94 -18.37 -12.22 0.40
CA ASP A 94 -19.31 -11.16 0.81
C ASP A 94 -19.78 -10.29 -0.36
N GLY A 95 -19.22 -10.50 -1.55
CA GLY A 95 -19.51 -9.73 -2.76
C GLY A 95 -18.91 -8.33 -2.77
N LEU A 96 -17.95 -8.07 -1.88
CA LEU A 96 -17.18 -6.83 -1.74
C LEU A 96 -15.69 -7.16 -1.82
N ILE A 97 -14.84 -6.12 -1.89
CA ILE A 97 -13.39 -6.28 -1.74
C ILE A 97 -12.96 -5.49 -0.51
N SER A 98 -12.49 -6.21 0.50
CA SER A 98 -11.82 -5.64 1.67
C SER A 98 -10.43 -5.12 1.34
N PHE A 99 -9.84 -4.30 2.22
CA PHE A 99 -8.46 -3.83 2.03
C PHE A 99 -7.45 -4.99 1.91
N GLU A 100 -7.68 -6.09 2.64
CA GLU A 100 -6.81 -7.26 2.60
C GLU A 100 -6.86 -7.96 1.24
N GLU A 101 -8.06 -8.16 0.70
CA GLU A 101 -8.27 -8.74 -0.64
C GLU A 101 -7.74 -7.82 -1.74
N PHE A 102 -7.92 -6.51 -1.60
CA PHE A 102 -7.35 -5.53 -2.53
C PHE A 102 -5.82 -5.56 -2.51
N ARG A 103 -5.21 -5.71 -1.33
CA ARG A 103 -3.75 -5.86 -1.20
C ARG A 103 -3.26 -7.11 -1.91
N ILE A 104 -3.94 -8.25 -1.73
CA ILE A 104 -3.61 -9.51 -2.43
C ILE A 104 -3.79 -9.36 -3.94
N MET A 105 -4.82 -8.63 -4.40
CA MET A 105 -5.06 -8.37 -5.82
C MET A 105 -3.93 -7.57 -6.47
N MET A 106 -3.32 -6.63 -5.74
CA MET A 106 -2.28 -5.72 -6.24
C MET A 106 -0.84 -6.20 -5.97
N GLN A 107 -0.66 -7.36 -5.35
CA GLN A 107 0.64 -7.97 -5.04
C GLN A 107 0.99 -9.04 -6.06
#